data_AF-A0A818IUD6-F1
#
_entry.id   AF-A0A818IUD6-F1
#
_cell.length_a   1.000
_cell.length_b   1.000
_cell.length_c   1.000
_cell.angle_alpha   90.00
_cell.angle_beta   90.00
_cell.angle_gamma   90.00
#
_symmetry.space_group_name_H-M   'P 1'
#
loop_
_entity.id
_entity.type
_entity.pdbx_description
1 polymer ?
#
loop_
_entity_poly.entity_id
_entity_poly.type
_entity_poly.pdbx_seq_one_letter_code
_entity_poly.pdbx_strand_id
1 'polypeptide(L)'
;MNAGIFSECFQRKATKNQIGPLKSTTELGCLDSSRIYVGKRFSEASSELICSICQNVLWKPIACTTCENAFCTGCIQTWINKQQQSKQVMCPFNCTFKEKRAPPILNSLLSKLRVYCAYASNGCEEILSYDALEVHEQTCQYERTPCQICGTPVSNRNTSNKHEARQCFSEMYNRDPNQTQAQFMKLLDIVETSQRRIQTLEKLLGIESQQNQ
;
A
#
# COMPACT_ATOMS: atom_id res chain seq x y z
N MET A 1 34.60 -3.38 8.54
CA MET A 1 33.96 -2.11 8.12
C MET A 1 33.03 -2.43 6.96
N ASN A 2 31.75 -2.71 7.21
CA ASN A 2 30.75 -2.89 6.15
C ASN A 2 29.63 -1.86 6.39
N ALA A 3 29.96 -0.60 6.12
CA ALA A 3 28.99 0.46 5.94
C ALA A 3 28.59 0.47 4.47
N GLY A 4 27.30 0.33 4.15
CA GLY A 4 26.83 0.61 2.79
C GLY A 4 25.84 -0.36 2.15
N ILE A 5 25.05 -1.13 2.92
CA ILE A 5 23.86 -1.79 2.37
C ILE A 5 22.65 -1.35 3.19
N PHE A 6 22.33 -0.05 3.11
CA PHE A 6 21.03 0.43 3.56
C PHE A 6 19.97 -0.23 2.68
N SER A 7 19.18 -1.10 3.29
CA SER A 7 18.08 -1.79 2.63
C SER A 7 17.11 -0.76 2.02
N GLU A 8 16.68 -1.00 0.79
CA GLU A 8 15.58 -0.23 0.15
C GLU A 8 14.25 -0.34 0.93
N CYS A 9 14.20 -1.24 1.92
CA CYS A 9 13.12 -1.30 2.91
C CYS A 9 13.10 -0.03 3.80
N PHE A 10 14.27 0.55 4.11
CA PHE A 10 14.42 1.77 4.91
C PHE A 10 14.17 3.05 4.11
N GLN A 11 14.36 3.05 2.78
CA GLN A 11 14.08 4.23 1.96
C GLN A 11 12.58 4.53 1.76
N ARG A 12 11.68 3.66 2.24
CA ARG A 12 10.25 3.96 2.36
C ARG A 12 9.84 4.48 3.74
N LYS A 13 10.78 4.66 4.69
CA LYS A 13 10.49 5.43 5.90
C LYS A 13 10.50 6.91 5.55
N ALA A 14 9.29 7.47 5.47
CA ALA A 14 8.99 8.87 5.70
C ALA A 14 9.73 9.90 4.81
N THR A 15 9.44 9.93 3.51
CA THR A 15 9.28 11.25 2.89
C THR A 15 7.92 11.77 3.36
N LYS A 16 7.91 12.75 4.27
CA LYS A 16 6.72 13.50 4.72
C LYS A 16 5.97 14.23 3.57
N ASN A 17 6.29 13.94 2.31
CA ASN A 17 5.85 14.64 1.12
C ASN A 17 5.42 13.71 -0.04
N GLN A 18 5.26 12.41 0.18
CA GLN A 18 4.64 11.55 -0.83
C GLN A 18 3.14 11.38 -0.54
N ILE A 19 2.35 12.11 -1.34
CA ILE A 19 0.89 11.94 -1.49
C ILE A 19 0.65 10.63 -2.27
N GLY A 20 1.05 9.51 -1.69
CA GLY A 20 0.86 8.18 -2.23
C GLY A 20 0.29 7.25 -1.15
N PRO A 21 -0.40 6.17 -1.54
CA PRO A 21 -0.92 5.20 -0.57
C PRO A 21 0.25 4.70 0.29
N LEU A 22 0.15 4.85 1.62
CA LEU A 22 1.00 4.11 2.55
C LEU A 22 0.73 2.63 2.28
N LYS A 23 1.63 1.97 1.54
CA LYS A 23 1.54 0.51 1.38
C LYS A 23 1.59 -0.12 2.76
N SER A 24 0.73 -1.10 2.98
CA SER A 24 0.72 -1.89 4.20
C SER A 24 2.13 -2.44 4.46
N THR A 25 2.60 -2.49 5.71
CA THR A 25 3.98 -3.01 5.94
C THR A 25 4.03 -4.51 5.63
N THR A 26 2.88 -5.18 5.66
CA THR A 26 2.71 -6.56 5.21
C THR A 26 2.98 -6.73 3.71
N GLU A 27 2.58 -5.77 2.86
CA GLU A 27 3.00 -5.71 1.44
C GLU A 27 4.50 -5.44 1.26
N LEU A 28 5.11 -4.68 2.18
CA LEU A 28 6.55 -4.39 2.14
C LEU A 28 7.40 -5.53 2.72
N GLY A 29 6.77 -6.57 3.27
CA GLY A 29 7.44 -7.75 3.79
C GLY A 29 8.25 -7.50 5.07
N CYS A 30 7.89 -6.48 5.86
CA CYS A 30 8.53 -6.17 7.15
C CYS A 30 7.52 -5.59 8.16
N LEU A 31 7.82 -5.69 9.46
CA LEU A 31 6.95 -5.13 10.50
C LEU A 31 7.67 -4.06 11.31
N ASP A 32 7.28 -2.79 11.15
CA ASP A 32 7.91 -1.67 11.85
C ASP A 32 7.75 -1.81 13.38
N SER A 33 8.87 -1.70 14.11
CA SER A 33 8.88 -1.83 15.58
C SER A 33 8.07 -0.74 16.29
N SER A 34 7.90 0.43 15.68
CA SER A 34 7.06 1.52 16.21
C SER A 34 5.58 1.18 16.28
N ARG A 35 5.15 0.15 15.53
CA ARG A 35 3.76 -0.30 15.50
C ARG A 35 3.44 -1.34 16.58
N ILE A 36 4.44 -1.81 17.32
CA ILE A 36 4.23 -2.79 18.37
C ILE A 36 3.53 -2.10 19.55
N TYR A 37 2.36 -2.61 19.89
CA TYR A 37 1.63 -2.17 21.08
C TYR A 37 2.33 -2.71 22.32
N VAL A 38 3.02 -1.82 23.04
CA VAL A 38 3.65 -2.14 24.32
C VAL A 38 2.57 -2.09 25.41
N GLY A 39 1.83 -3.18 25.56
CA GLY A 39 1.08 -3.42 26.80
C GLY A 39 2.04 -3.59 27.99
N LYS A 40 1.54 -3.46 29.23
CA LYS A 40 2.29 -3.63 30.51
C LYS A 40 3.10 -4.94 30.68
N ARG A 41 3.21 -5.79 29.66
CA ARG A 41 3.85 -7.12 29.69
C ARG A 41 4.93 -7.36 28.63
N PHE A 42 5.17 -6.43 27.70
CA PHE A 42 6.16 -6.63 26.63
C PHE A 42 7.34 -5.66 26.80
N SER A 43 8.15 -5.89 27.83
CA SER A 43 9.42 -5.20 28.00
C SER A 43 10.37 -5.69 26.92
N GLU A 44 10.69 -4.80 25.97
CA GLU A 44 11.76 -4.92 24.97
C GLU A 44 11.66 -6.18 24.11
N ALA A 45 11.20 -6.01 22.86
CA ALA A 45 11.24 -7.06 21.86
C ALA A 45 12.63 -7.71 21.86
N SER A 46 12.67 -8.96 22.31
CA SER A 46 13.90 -9.73 22.48
C SER A 46 14.63 -9.69 21.14
N SER A 47 15.95 -9.45 21.16
CA SER A 47 16.76 -9.22 19.96
C SER A 47 16.59 -10.31 18.88
N GLU A 48 16.15 -11.50 19.27
CA GLU A 48 15.82 -12.65 18.44
C GLU A 48 14.62 -12.42 17.50
N LEU A 49 13.76 -11.43 17.80
CA LEU A 49 12.60 -11.06 16.98
C LEU A 49 12.91 -9.98 15.95
N ILE A 50 14.15 -9.48 15.91
CA ILE A 50 14.56 -8.39 15.03
C ILE A 50 15.31 -8.94 13.81
N CYS A 51 14.87 -8.50 12.63
CA CYS A 51 15.52 -8.85 11.38
C CYS A 51 16.84 -8.09 11.21
N SER A 52 17.96 -8.80 11.00
CA SER A 52 19.26 -8.16 10.83
C SER A 52 19.41 -7.35 9.52
N ILE A 53 18.49 -7.51 8.55
CA ILE A 53 18.51 -6.78 7.28
C ILE A 53 17.77 -5.44 7.39
N CYS A 54 16.53 -5.45 7.89
CA CYS A 54 15.70 -4.24 7.97
C CYS A 54 15.70 -3.58 9.34
N GLN A 55 16.25 -4.23 10.38
CA GLN A 55 16.29 -3.75 11.77
C GLN A 55 14.91 -3.47 12.37
N ASN A 56 13.87 -4.14 11.87
CA ASN A 56 12.52 -4.13 12.44
C ASN A 56 12.10 -5.55 12.85
N VAL A 57 10.89 -5.69 13.40
CA VAL A 57 10.36 -6.99 13.82
C VAL A 57 10.21 -7.91 12.61
N LEU A 58 10.55 -9.19 12.79
CA LEU A 58 10.47 -10.22 11.77
C LEU A 58 9.04 -10.33 11.21
N TRP A 59 8.89 -10.22 9.88
CA TRP A 59 7.65 -10.48 9.16
C TRP A 59 7.74 -11.78 8.36
N LYS A 60 6.89 -12.77 8.68
CA LYS A 60 6.90 -14.14 8.13
C LYS A 60 8.33 -14.68 8.03
N PRO A 61 8.99 -14.99 9.16
CA PRO A 61 10.43 -15.23 9.16
C PRO A 61 10.84 -16.49 8.40
N ILE A 62 11.97 -16.40 7.69
CA ILE A 62 12.71 -17.52 7.09
C ILE A 62 14.07 -17.61 7.77
N ALA A 63 14.51 -18.81 8.11
CA ALA A 63 15.82 -19.05 8.72
C ALA A 63 16.82 -19.58 7.71
N CYS A 64 18.10 -19.28 7.93
CA CYS A 64 19.20 -19.93 7.23
C CYS A 64 19.53 -21.25 7.92
N THR A 65 19.65 -22.34 7.15
CA THR A 65 20.04 -23.66 7.68
C THR A 65 21.44 -23.66 8.29
N THR A 66 22.35 -22.84 7.75
CA THR A 66 23.78 -22.88 8.12
C THR A 66 24.08 -22.10 9.41
N CYS A 67 23.48 -20.93 9.58
CA CYS A 67 23.76 -20.05 10.73
C CYS A 67 22.56 -19.84 11.66
N GLU A 68 21.43 -20.48 11.38
CA GLU A 68 20.17 -20.44 12.15
C GLU A 68 19.54 -19.06 12.37
N ASN A 69 20.13 -18.00 11.81
CA ASN A 69 19.58 -16.64 11.87
C ASN A 69 18.32 -16.52 11.01
N ALA A 70 17.33 -15.78 11.52
CA ALA A 70 16.05 -15.53 10.88
C ALA A 70 15.99 -14.13 10.27
N PHE A 71 15.27 -14.03 9.15
CA PHE A 71 15.07 -12.79 8.40
C PHE A 71 13.61 -12.71 7.95
N CYS A 72 13.09 -11.51 7.69
CA CYS A 72 11.78 -11.39 7.03
C CYS A 72 11.84 -12.03 5.64
N THR A 73 10.76 -12.71 5.22
CA THR A 73 10.66 -13.31 3.88
C THR A 73 11.04 -12.32 2.79
N GLY A 74 10.45 -11.11 2.80
CA GLY A 74 10.75 -10.08 1.79
C GLY A 74 12.22 -9.64 1.82
N CYS A 75 12.78 -9.43 3.00
CA CYS A 75 14.17 -8.97 3.15
C CYS A 75 15.18 -9.97 2.59
N ILE A 76 15.05 -11.26 2.94
CA ILE A 76 16.01 -12.28 2.49
C ILE A 76 15.85 -12.57 1.00
N GLN A 77 14.62 -12.58 0.48
CA GLN A 77 14.39 -12.74 -0.96
C GLN A 77 15.03 -11.61 -1.77
N THR A 78 14.86 -10.36 -1.35
CA THR A 78 15.56 -9.22 -2.00
C THR A 78 17.08 -9.36 -1.93
N TRP A 79 17.61 -9.79 -0.78
CA TRP A 79 19.05 -10.00 -0.59
C TRP A 79 19.61 -11.07 -1.53
N ILE A 80 18.92 -12.20 -1.66
CA ILE A 80 19.29 -13.30 -2.55
C ILE A 80 19.18 -12.87 -4.02
N ASN A 81 18.11 -12.15 -4.37
CA ASN A 81 17.87 -11.70 -5.74
C ASN A 81 19.00 -10.79 -6.26
N LYS A 82 19.61 -9.99 -5.38
CA LYS A 82 20.78 -9.16 -5.70
C LYS A 82 22.06 -9.97 -5.99
N GLN A 83 22.10 -11.24 -5.58
CA GLN A 83 23.23 -12.14 -5.77
C GLN A 83 23.01 -13.18 -6.88
N GLN A 84 21.98 -13.02 -7.71
CA GLN A 84 21.60 -14.03 -8.73
C GLN A 84 22.69 -14.36 -9.76
N GLN A 85 23.70 -13.48 -9.95
CA GLN A 85 24.83 -13.76 -10.84
C GLN A 85 25.96 -14.55 -10.16
N SER A 86 25.89 -14.76 -8.85
CA SER A 86 26.89 -15.51 -8.08
C SER A 86 26.63 -17.01 -8.18
N LYS A 87 27.70 -17.81 -8.31
CA LYS A 87 27.64 -19.28 -8.29
C LYS A 87 27.03 -19.83 -7.00
N GLN A 88 27.09 -19.05 -5.92
CA GLN A 88 26.59 -19.42 -4.61
C GLN A 88 26.00 -18.19 -3.92
N VAL A 89 24.81 -18.36 -3.36
CA VAL A 89 24.09 -17.30 -2.65
C VAL A 89 24.53 -17.30 -1.19
N MET A 90 24.94 -16.13 -0.71
CA MET A 90 25.43 -15.94 0.65
C MET A 90 24.39 -15.23 1.51
N CYS A 91 24.20 -15.73 2.73
CA CYS A 91 23.38 -15.10 3.76
C CYS A 91 24.05 -13.79 4.24
N PRO A 92 23.32 -12.86 4.89
CA PRO A 92 23.92 -11.63 5.45
C PRO A 92 25.08 -11.85 6.43
N PHE A 93 25.16 -13.03 7.05
CA PHE A 93 26.26 -13.46 7.93
C PHE A 93 27.38 -14.21 7.20
N ASN A 94 27.49 -14.04 5.88
CA ASN A 94 28.55 -14.60 5.04
C ASN A 94 28.65 -16.14 5.06
N CYS A 95 27.50 -16.80 5.11
CA CYS A 95 27.36 -18.26 5.08
C CYS A 95 26.59 -18.70 3.82
N THR A 96 26.75 -19.94 3.36
CA THR A 96 25.91 -20.48 2.28
C THR A 96 24.45 -20.43 2.69
N PHE A 97 23.63 -19.68 1.96
CA PHE A 97 22.21 -19.58 2.28
C PHE A 97 21.47 -20.83 1.80
N LYS A 98 20.78 -21.48 2.73
CA LYS A 98 19.82 -22.54 2.44
C LYS A 98 18.57 -22.29 3.27
N GLU A 99 17.44 -22.13 2.60
CA GLU A 99 16.16 -21.82 3.24
C GLU A 99 15.71 -22.96 4.18
N LYS A 100 15.29 -22.57 5.39
CA LYS A 100 14.65 -23.41 6.40
C LYS A 100 13.50 -22.63 7.03
N ARG A 101 12.45 -23.33 7.45
CA ARG A 101 11.38 -22.73 8.24
C ARG A 101 11.96 -22.16 9.54
N ALA A 102 11.51 -20.97 9.93
CA ALA A 102 11.90 -20.39 11.20
C ALA A 102 11.55 -21.33 12.38
N PRO A 103 12.38 -21.37 13.43
CA PRO A 103 12.10 -22.11 14.65
C PRO A 103 10.67 -21.83 15.19
N PRO A 104 9.90 -22.86 15.59
CA PRO A 104 8.51 -22.68 16.06
C PRO A 104 8.38 -21.70 17.23
N ILE A 105 9.42 -21.60 18.06
CA ILE A 105 9.49 -20.65 19.18
C ILE A 105 9.40 -19.19 18.70
N LEU A 106 10.05 -18.83 17.58
CA LEU A 106 9.97 -17.48 17.04
C LEU A 106 8.55 -17.14 16.62
N ASN A 107 7.87 -18.05 15.90
CA ASN A 107 6.48 -17.85 15.51
C ASN A 107 5.54 -17.75 16.73
N SER A 108 5.81 -18.53 17.77
CA SER A 108 5.05 -18.49 19.03
C SER A 108 5.26 -17.21 19.83
N LEU A 109 6.42 -16.57 19.68
CA LEU A 109 6.71 -15.26 20.29
C LEU A 109 6.09 -14.14 19.46
N LEU A 110 6.20 -14.20 18.14
CA LEU A 110 5.59 -13.25 17.21
C LEU A 110 4.06 -13.21 17.35
N SER A 111 3.40 -14.37 17.48
CA SER A 111 1.94 -14.42 17.63
C SER A 111 1.40 -13.77 18.90
N LYS A 112 2.24 -13.63 19.94
CA LYS A 112 1.90 -12.92 21.19
C LYS A 112 2.00 -11.40 21.05
N LEU A 113 2.61 -10.90 19.98
CA LEU A 113 2.69 -9.47 19.73
C LEU A 113 1.30 -8.90 19.43
N ARG A 114 1.05 -7.73 20.02
CA ARG A 114 -0.06 -6.86 19.67
C ARG A 114 0.49 -5.74 18.81
N VAL A 115 -0.19 -5.42 17.72
CA VAL A 115 0.33 -4.51 16.69
C VAL A 115 -0.77 -3.55 16.26
N TYR A 116 -0.45 -2.27 16.20
CA TYR A 116 -1.30 -1.25 15.59
C TYR A 116 -1.35 -1.43 14.08
N CYS A 117 -2.52 -1.25 13.48
CA CYS A 117 -2.69 -1.22 12.02
C CYS A 117 -1.74 -0.21 11.33
N ALA A 118 -1.28 -0.50 10.10
CA ALA A 118 -0.46 0.44 9.31
C ALA A 118 -1.17 1.79 9.09
N TYR A 119 -2.49 1.74 9.04
CA TYR A 119 -3.37 2.89 8.81
C TYR A 119 -3.81 3.55 10.11
N ALA A 120 -3.11 3.35 11.24
CA ALA A 120 -3.41 4.04 12.49
C ALA A 120 -3.30 5.57 12.36
N SER A 121 -2.34 6.06 11.58
CA SER A 121 -2.23 7.48 11.22
C SER A 121 -3.41 8.00 10.40
N ASN A 122 -4.14 7.12 9.71
CA ASN A 122 -5.35 7.45 8.97
C ASN A 122 -6.63 7.35 9.83
N GLY A 123 -6.52 6.95 11.10
CA GLY A 123 -7.66 6.82 12.03
C GLY A 123 -8.06 5.38 12.35
N CYS A 124 -7.27 4.36 11.95
CA CYS A 124 -7.53 2.99 12.38
C CYS A 124 -7.05 2.75 13.83
N GLU A 125 -7.98 2.56 14.76
CA GLU A 125 -7.66 2.31 16.18
C GLU A 125 -7.46 0.83 16.51
N GLU A 126 -7.55 -0.05 15.51
CA GLU A 126 -7.45 -1.50 15.70
C GLU A 126 -6.05 -1.94 16.16
N ILE A 127 -6.03 -2.73 17.24
CA ILE A 127 -4.84 -3.41 17.77
C ILE A 127 -5.01 -4.90 17.57
N LEU A 128 -4.24 -5.43 16.63
CA LEU A 128 -4.41 -6.78 16.10
C LEU A 128 -3.30 -7.70 16.60
N SER A 129 -3.54 -9.02 16.51
CA SER A 129 -2.45 -9.99 16.62
C SER A 129 -1.60 -9.99 15.35
N TYR A 130 -0.38 -10.51 15.46
CA TYR A 130 0.52 -10.67 14.32
C TYR A 130 -0.13 -11.42 13.14
N ASP A 131 -0.86 -12.50 13.41
CA ASP A 131 -1.47 -13.34 12.37
C ASP A 131 -2.68 -12.69 11.70
N ALA A 132 -3.46 -11.90 12.45
CA ALA A 132 -4.65 -11.22 11.93
C ALA A 132 -4.32 -9.92 11.17
N LEU A 133 -3.08 -9.44 11.29
CA LEU A 133 -2.68 -8.14 10.78
C LEU A 133 -2.80 -8.03 9.26
N GLU A 134 -2.31 -9.04 8.54
CA GLU A 134 -2.31 -9.04 7.07
C GLU A 134 -3.73 -9.02 6.49
N VAL A 135 -4.62 -9.85 7.04
CA VAL A 135 -6.01 -9.92 6.61
C VAL A 135 -6.71 -8.59 6.85
N HIS A 136 -6.52 -7.98 8.02
CA HIS A 136 -7.10 -6.69 8.31
C HIS A 136 -6.56 -5.58 7.41
N GLU A 137 -5.25 -5.52 7.18
CA GLU A 137 -4.64 -4.47 6.35
C GLU A 137 -5.15 -4.52 4.91
N GLN A 138 -5.38 -5.71 4.35
CA GLN A 138 -5.95 -5.89 3.01
C GLN A 138 -7.41 -5.42 2.89
N THR A 139 -8.16 -5.37 4.00
CA THR A 139 -9.56 -4.94 4.02
C THR A 139 -9.78 -3.70 4.87
N CYS A 140 -8.72 -2.95 5.18
CA CYS A 140 -8.81 -1.86 6.12
C CYS A 140 -9.57 -0.69 5.49
N GLN A 141 -10.66 -0.28 6.12
CA GLN A 141 -11.43 0.89 5.68
C GLN A 141 -10.59 2.18 5.69
N TYR A 142 -9.52 2.25 6.49
CA TYR A 142 -8.65 3.43 6.56
C TYR A 142 -7.50 3.41 5.55
N GLU A 143 -7.41 2.37 4.73
CA GLU A 143 -6.56 2.40 3.55
C GLU A 143 -7.00 3.54 2.62
N ARG A 144 -6.03 4.30 2.11
CA ARG A 144 -6.31 5.36 1.13
C ARG A 144 -5.91 4.89 -0.25
N THR A 145 -6.88 4.77 -1.14
CA THR A 145 -6.63 4.41 -2.54
C THR A 145 -6.77 5.66 -3.42
N PRO A 146 -5.97 5.79 -4.50
CA PRO A 146 -6.12 6.92 -5.40
C PRO A 146 -7.47 6.83 -6.14
N CYS A 147 -8.21 7.94 -6.16
CA CYS A 147 -9.40 8.07 -7.00
C CYS A 147 -9.03 7.81 -8.47
N GLN A 148 -9.81 7.00 -9.18
CA GLN A 148 -9.55 6.67 -10.59
C GLN A 148 -9.72 7.86 -11.55
N ILE A 149 -10.42 8.91 -11.12
CA ILE A 149 -10.74 10.07 -11.96
C ILE A 149 -9.74 11.22 -11.68
N CYS A 150 -9.60 11.63 -10.41
CA CYS A 150 -8.74 12.76 -10.05
C CYS A 150 -7.37 12.35 -9.48
N GLY A 151 -7.17 11.09 -9.09
CA GLY A 151 -5.92 10.61 -8.50
C GLY A 151 -5.69 10.98 -7.03
N THR A 152 -6.61 11.67 -6.35
CA THR A 152 -6.46 12.00 -4.92
C THR A 152 -6.60 10.76 -4.04
N PRO A 153 -5.77 10.60 -3.00
CA PRO A 153 -5.93 9.50 -2.04
C PRO A 153 -7.21 9.66 -1.21
N VAL A 154 -8.16 8.74 -1.41
CA VAL A 154 -9.46 8.68 -0.72
C VAL A 154 -9.53 7.44 0.17
N SER A 155 -10.08 7.57 1.38
CA SER A 155 -10.19 6.45 2.32
C SER A 155 -11.27 5.44 1.91
N ASN A 156 -10.98 4.15 2.08
CA ASN A 156 -11.88 3.06 1.75
C ASN A 156 -13.17 3.03 2.58
N ARG A 157 -13.21 3.68 3.76
CA ARG A 157 -14.42 3.87 4.58
C ARG A 157 -15.53 4.62 3.83
N ASN A 158 -15.14 5.41 2.83
CA ASN A 158 -16.05 6.16 1.96
C ASN A 158 -16.30 5.49 0.60
N THR A 159 -15.88 4.24 0.36
CA THR A 159 -16.11 3.60 -0.95
C THR A 159 -17.58 3.32 -1.25
N SER A 160 -18.43 3.22 -0.23
CA SER A 160 -19.88 3.13 -0.45
C SER A 160 -20.56 4.50 -0.60
N ASN A 161 -19.88 5.62 -0.32
CA ASN A 161 -20.47 6.94 -0.52
C ASN A 161 -19.43 8.07 -0.54
N LYS A 162 -19.01 8.43 -1.76
CA LYS A 162 -18.79 9.83 -2.17
C LYS A 162 -17.44 10.47 -1.84
N HIS A 163 -16.39 10.05 -2.55
CA HIS A 163 -15.72 11.06 -3.37
C HIS A 163 -16.72 11.45 -4.47
N GLU A 164 -17.71 12.24 -4.08
CA GLU A 164 -18.86 12.59 -4.91
C GLU A 164 -18.34 13.22 -6.21
N ALA A 165 -19.06 13.07 -7.32
CA ALA A 165 -18.65 13.72 -8.58
C ALA A 165 -18.33 15.21 -8.37
N ARG A 166 -19.00 15.87 -7.42
CA ARG A 166 -18.71 17.24 -6.95
C ARG A 166 -17.35 17.41 -6.27
N GLN A 167 -16.98 16.55 -5.32
CA GLN A 167 -15.68 16.62 -4.66
C GLN A 167 -14.54 16.27 -5.63
N CYS A 168 -14.77 15.28 -6.51
CA CYS A 168 -13.88 14.95 -7.62
C CYS A 168 -13.64 16.13 -8.55
N PHE A 169 -14.71 16.73 -9.00
CA PHE A 169 -14.65 17.86 -9.90
C PHE A 169 -13.97 19.06 -9.24
N SER A 170 -14.27 19.35 -7.97
CA SER A 170 -13.62 20.42 -7.22
C SER A 170 -12.11 20.19 -7.10
N GLU A 171 -11.68 18.96 -6.81
CA GLU A 171 -10.25 18.64 -6.72
C GLU A 171 -9.53 18.63 -8.07
N MET A 172 -10.22 18.31 -9.17
CA MET A 172 -9.67 18.45 -10.54
C MET A 172 -9.55 19.92 -10.92
N TYR A 173 -10.60 20.71 -10.68
CA TYR A 173 -10.63 22.14 -10.95
C TYR A 173 -9.56 22.90 -10.15
N ASN A 174 -9.42 22.59 -8.86
CA ASN A 174 -8.40 23.21 -8.01
C ASN A 174 -6.97 22.84 -8.42
N ARG A 175 -6.77 21.68 -9.08
CA ARG A 175 -5.45 21.26 -9.59
C ARG A 175 -5.10 21.92 -10.91
N ASP A 176 -6.04 21.92 -11.85
CA ASP A 176 -5.87 22.54 -13.15
C ASP A 176 -7.22 23.06 -13.69
N PRO A 177 -7.52 24.36 -13.44
CA PRO A 177 -8.75 24.98 -13.90
C PRO A 177 -8.86 24.99 -15.43
N ASN A 178 -7.73 25.18 -16.13
CA ASN A 178 -7.68 25.33 -17.58
C ASN A 178 -7.93 23.98 -18.27
N GLN A 179 -7.33 22.91 -17.77
CA GLN A 179 -7.58 21.57 -18.28
C GLN A 179 -9.04 21.16 -18.06
N THR A 180 -9.60 21.45 -16.89
CA THR A 180 -11.00 21.14 -16.57
C THR A 180 -11.96 21.91 -17.48
N GLN A 181 -11.68 23.19 -17.75
CA GLN A 181 -12.47 24.00 -18.68
C GLN A 181 -12.37 23.51 -20.13
N ALA A 182 -11.18 23.11 -20.58
CA ALA A 182 -11.00 22.55 -21.93
C ALA A 182 -11.75 21.22 -22.12
N GLN A 183 -11.80 20.37 -21.08
CA GLN A 183 -12.60 19.15 -21.11
C GLN A 183 -14.11 19.45 -21.19
N PHE A 184 -14.59 20.46 -20.44
CA PHE A 184 -15.99 20.89 -20.51
C PHE A 184 -16.37 21.41 -21.89
N MET A 185 -15.50 22.21 -22.52
CA MET A 185 -15.74 22.72 -23.88
C MET A 185 -15.83 21.60 -24.93
N LYS A 186 -14.99 20.57 -24.82
CA LYS A 186 -15.10 19.38 -25.70
C LYS A 186 -16.41 18.63 -25.50
N LEU A 187 -16.90 18.51 -24.26
CA LEU A 187 -18.18 17.88 -23.98
C LEU A 187 -19.35 18.67 -24.58
N LEU A 188 -19.34 20.00 -24.49
CA LEU A 188 -20.35 20.85 -25.10
C LEU A 188 -20.41 20.67 -26.63
N ASP A 189 -19.25 20.63 -27.29
CA ASP A 189 -19.15 20.42 -28.75
C ASP A 189 -19.72 19.04 -29.17
N ILE A 190 -19.46 18.00 -28.39
CA ILE A 190 -20.02 16.66 -28.62
C ILE A 190 -21.54 16.65 -28.45
N VAL A 191 -22.06 17.30 -27.40
CA VAL A 191 -23.52 17.38 -27.17
C VAL A 191 -24.19 18.14 -28.30
N GLU A 192 -23.65 19.27 -28.72
CA GLU A 192 -24.19 20.06 -29.80
C GLU A 192 -24.17 19.28 -31.13
N THR A 193 -23.06 18.60 -31.42
CA THR A 193 -22.94 17.74 -32.60
C THR A 193 -23.94 16.59 -32.56
N SER A 194 -24.14 15.98 -31.40
CA SER A 194 -25.13 14.91 -31.22
C SER A 194 -26.56 15.44 -31.41
N GLN A 195 -26.87 16.63 -30.88
CA GLN A 195 -28.16 17.30 -31.05
C GLN A 195 -28.46 17.56 -32.53
N ARG A 196 -27.48 18.07 -33.30
CA ARG A 196 -27.63 18.31 -34.74
C ARG A 196 -27.90 17.00 -35.49
N ARG A 197 -27.17 15.92 -35.17
CA ARG A 197 -27.37 14.60 -35.78
C ARG A 197 -28.76 14.04 -35.47
N ILE A 198 -29.23 14.19 -34.23
CA ILE A 198 -30.57 13.79 -33.81
C ILE A 198 -31.61 14.57 -34.61
N GLN A 199 -31.50 15.90 -34.70
CA GLN A 199 -32.41 16.73 -35.50
C GLN A 199 -32.42 16.34 -36.99
N THR A 200 -31.26 15.99 -37.56
CA THR A 200 -31.20 15.49 -38.94
C THR A 200 -31.95 14.16 -39.09
N LEU A 201 -31.77 13.24 -38.14
CA LEU A 201 -32.46 11.94 -38.14
C LEU A 201 -33.98 12.11 -37.96
N GLU A 202 -34.42 12.97 -37.05
CA GLU A 202 -35.84 13.28 -36.82
C GLU A 202 -36.50 13.82 -38.10
N LYS A 203 -35.82 14.72 -38.83
CA LYS A 203 -36.29 15.25 -40.11
C LYS A 203 -36.40 14.16 -41.19
N LEU A 204 -35.45 13.23 -41.25
CA LEU A 204 -35.48 12.13 -42.23
C LEU A 204 -36.59 11.11 -41.93
N LEU A 205 -36.93 10.94 -40.65
CA LEU A 205 -37.98 10.00 -40.21
C LEU A 205 -39.37 10.65 -40.13
N GLY A 206 -39.50 11.95 -40.41
CA GLY A 206 -40.78 12.67 -40.38
C GLY A 206 -41.38 12.81 -38.98
N ILE A 207 -40.53 12.77 -37.93
CA ILE A 207 -40.96 12.91 -36.54
C ILE A 207 -40.96 14.41 -36.22
N GLU A 208 -42.13 15.04 -36.22
CA GLU A 208 -42.28 16.41 -35.69
C GLU A 208 -42.24 16.35 -34.17
N SER A 209 -41.11 16.72 -33.58
CA SER A 209 -40.98 16.94 -32.15
C SER A 209 -41.85 18.15 -31.79
N GLN A 210 -43.01 17.89 -31.16
CA GLN A 210 -43.82 18.92 -30.52
C GLN A 210 -42.94 19.65 -29.50
N GLN A 211 -42.47 20.84 -29.87
CA GLN A 211 -41.86 21.76 -28.92
C GLN A 211 -42.96 22.23 -27.97
N ASN A 212 -42.97 21.66 -26.76
CA ASN A 212 -43.83 22.12 -25.67
C ASN A 212 -43.58 23.61 -25.41
N GLN A 213 -44.66 24.38 -25.51
CA GLN A 213 -44.83 25.70 -24.90
C GLN A 213 -44.69 25.63 -23.38
#